data_AF-A0A1X9PK27-F1
#
_entry.id   AF-A0A1X9PK27-F1
#
_cell.length_a   1.000
_cell.length_b   1.000
_cell.length_c   1.000
_cell.angle_alpha   90.00
_cell.angle_beta   90.00
_cell.angle_gamma   90.00
#
_symmetry.space_group_name_H-M   'P 1'
#
loop_
_entity.id
_entity.type
_entity.pdbx_description
1 polymer ?
#
loop_
_entity_poly.entity_id
_entity_poly.type
_entity_poly.pdbx_seq_one_letter_code
_entity_poly.pdbx_strand_id
1 'polypeptide(L)'
;MPKTIRRIDFRTNRRISSRKNTRKLSKGIIHIQASFHNTIVTVTDVRGRVVSWASAGTCGFKGRRRGTPFAAQTTVGNAIRTVVDHQGLKCAKVMIKGPGRGRDAALRTIYKSGIRLTYIRDVTPMPHNGCRPPKKRRV
;
A
#
# COMPACT_ATOMS: atom_id res chain seq x y z
N MET A 1 6.05 -10.49 49.57
CA MET A 1 6.71 -9.55 48.61
C MET A 1 6.30 -9.93 47.19
N PRO A 2 5.49 -9.12 46.47
CA PRO A 2 5.09 -9.46 45.11
C PRO A 2 6.27 -9.28 44.14
N LYS A 3 6.51 -10.26 43.27
CA LYS A 3 7.56 -10.22 42.25
C LYS A 3 7.20 -9.17 41.19
N THR A 4 8.13 -8.25 40.93
CA THR A 4 7.99 -7.20 39.92
C THR A 4 7.83 -7.81 38.53
N ILE A 5 6.65 -7.62 37.92
CA ILE A 5 6.38 -8.02 36.53
C ILE A 5 7.23 -7.12 35.63
N ARG A 6 8.26 -7.69 35.01
CA ARG A 6 9.07 -7.01 33.98
C ARG A 6 8.13 -6.61 32.83
N ARG A 7 7.89 -5.32 32.67
CA ARG A 7 7.23 -4.77 31.48
C ARG A 7 8.07 -5.18 30.27
N ILE A 8 7.49 -6.01 29.41
CA ILE A 8 8.07 -6.33 28.11
C ILE A 8 7.99 -5.03 27.32
N ASP A 9 9.13 -4.35 27.18
CA ASP A 9 9.23 -3.18 26.30
C ASP A 9 8.76 -3.59 24.90
N PHE A 10 7.71 -2.91 24.43
CA PHE A 10 7.27 -3.05 23.05
C PHE A 10 8.46 -2.81 22.15
N ARG A 11 8.91 -3.85 21.44
CA ARG A 11 9.95 -3.77 20.41
C ARG A 11 9.61 -2.58 19.53
N THR A 12 10.32 -1.47 19.72
CA THR A 12 10.32 -0.38 18.75
C THR A 12 10.78 -1.02 17.45
N ASN A 13 9.93 -0.92 16.44
CA ASN A 13 10.13 -1.56 15.16
C ASN A 13 11.38 -0.91 14.53
N ARG A 14 12.57 -1.42 14.87
CA ARG A 14 13.86 -0.97 14.36
C ARG A 14 13.75 -1.11 12.85
N ARG A 15 13.54 0.02 12.17
CA ARG A 15 13.59 0.08 10.71
C ARG A 15 14.99 -0.39 10.36
N ILE A 16 15.10 -1.62 9.87
CA ILE A 16 16.33 -2.18 9.31
C ILE A 16 16.81 -1.14 8.30
N SER A 17 17.93 -0.50 8.58
CA SER A 17 18.51 0.49 7.69
C SER A 17 18.81 -0.22 6.37
N SER A 18 18.14 0.20 5.31
CA SER A 18 18.33 -0.39 3.99
C SER A 18 19.77 -0.11 3.53
N ARG A 19 20.46 -1.16 3.09
CA ARG A 19 21.80 -1.08 2.50
C ARG A 19 21.86 0.03 1.45
N LYS A 20 22.95 0.82 1.48
CA LYS A 20 23.28 2.03 0.70
C LYS A 20 23.37 1.84 -0.83
N ASN A 21 22.47 1.08 -1.46
CA ASN A 21 22.44 0.97 -2.92
C ASN A 21 21.01 1.16 -3.42
N THR A 22 20.55 2.41 -3.34
CA THR A 22 19.27 2.85 -3.90
C THR A 22 19.35 2.85 -5.42
N ARG A 23 18.83 1.79 -6.03
CA ARG A 23 18.67 1.74 -7.50
C ARG A 23 17.80 2.92 -7.94
N LYS A 24 18.33 3.78 -8.81
CA LYS A 24 17.57 4.88 -9.41
C LYS A 24 16.57 4.30 -10.42
N LEU A 25 15.32 4.72 -10.32
CA LEU A 25 14.23 4.19 -11.13
C LEU A 25 13.44 5.34 -11.74
N SER A 26 13.55 5.52 -13.05
CA SER A 26 12.83 6.58 -13.75
C SER A 26 11.37 6.22 -14.05
N LYS A 27 11.10 4.94 -14.31
CA LYS A 27 9.79 4.38 -14.66
C LYS A 27 9.45 3.20 -13.73
N GLY A 28 8.22 3.15 -13.23
CA GLY A 28 7.76 2.06 -12.37
C GLY A 28 6.27 1.78 -12.46
N ILE A 29 5.83 0.79 -11.71
CA ILE A 29 4.43 0.36 -11.61
C ILE A 29 3.99 0.46 -10.14
N ILE A 30 2.89 1.17 -9.91
CA ILE A 30 2.24 1.30 -8.61
C ILE A 30 1.05 0.35 -8.58
N HIS A 31 1.13 -0.64 -7.70
CA HIS A 31 0.05 -1.58 -7.42
C HIS A 31 -0.74 -1.10 -6.20
N ILE A 32 -2.05 -0.96 -6.35
CA ILE A 32 -2.97 -0.55 -5.30
C ILE A 32 -3.95 -1.71 -5.07
N GLN A 33 -3.84 -2.38 -3.94
CA GLN A 33 -4.83 -3.37 -3.51
C GLN A 33 -5.84 -2.68 -2.60
N ALA A 34 -7.03 -2.42 -3.13
CA ALA A 34 -8.14 -1.82 -2.43
C ALA A 34 -9.14 -2.91 -2.00
N SER A 35 -9.02 -3.37 -0.75
CA SER A 35 -10.02 -4.21 -0.10
C SER A 35 -10.99 -3.35 0.71
N PHE A 36 -12.11 -3.92 1.16
CA PHE A 36 -13.09 -3.23 2.00
C PHE A 36 -12.53 -2.81 3.36
N HIS A 37 -11.54 -3.54 3.89
CA HIS A 37 -11.00 -3.33 5.24
C HIS A 37 -9.60 -2.72 5.25
N ASN A 38 -8.90 -2.72 4.12
CA ASN A 38 -7.50 -2.31 4.05
C ASN A 38 -7.12 -1.88 2.63
N THR A 39 -6.19 -0.93 2.57
CA THR A 39 -5.47 -0.56 1.36
C THR A 39 -3.98 -0.90 1.52
N ILE A 40 -3.42 -1.54 0.49
CA ILE A 40 -2.01 -1.87 0.41
C ILE A 40 -1.49 -1.26 -0.89
N VAL A 41 -0.38 -0.55 -0.80
CA VAL A 41 0.26 0.12 -1.92
C VAL A 41 1.66 -0.45 -2.05
N THR A 42 2.00 -0.91 -3.24
CA THR A 42 3.32 -1.48 -3.55
C THR A 42 3.86 -0.80 -4.79
N VAL A 43 5.09 -0.32 -4.73
CA VAL A 43 5.78 0.29 -5.86
C VAL A 43 6.84 -0.68 -6.36
N THR A 44 6.84 -0.92 -7.67
CA THR A 44 7.68 -1.93 -8.31
C THR A 44 8.36 -1.40 -9.57
N ASP A 45 9.45 -2.06 -9.96
CA ASP A 45 10.06 -1.93 -11.28
C ASP A 45 9.16 -2.53 -12.36
N VAL A 46 9.46 -2.23 -13.64
CA VAL A 46 8.86 -2.95 -14.78
C VAL A 46 9.11 -4.46 -14.73
N ARG A 47 10.21 -4.89 -14.08
CA ARG A 47 10.55 -6.30 -13.85
C ARG A 47 9.79 -6.94 -12.68
N GLY A 48 8.95 -6.19 -11.97
CA GLY A 48 8.18 -6.69 -10.82
C GLY A 48 8.96 -6.77 -9.50
N ARG A 49 10.18 -6.20 -9.43
CA ARG A 49 10.92 -6.12 -8.16
C ARG A 49 10.32 -5.02 -7.29
N VAL A 50 10.00 -5.36 -6.03
CA VAL A 50 9.42 -4.41 -5.07
C VAL A 50 10.49 -3.45 -4.56
N VAL A 51 10.17 -2.17 -4.60
CA VAL A 51 11.05 -1.07 -4.20
C VAL A 51 10.63 -0.56 -2.82
N SER A 52 9.35 -0.24 -2.71
CA SER A 52 8.72 0.16 -1.45
C SER A 52 7.31 -0.40 -1.38
N TRP A 53 6.81 -0.54 -0.16
CA TRP A 53 5.43 -0.90 0.09
C TRP A 53 4.96 -0.21 1.37
N ALA A 54 3.68 0.11 1.42
CA ALA A 54 3.03 0.62 2.62
C ALA A 54 1.60 0.06 2.70
N SER A 55 1.08 -0.05 3.91
CA SER A 55 -0.31 -0.42 4.15
C SER A 55 -0.93 0.53 5.17
N ALA A 56 -2.26 0.61 5.19
CA ALA A 56 -2.96 1.40 6.21
C ALA A 56 -2.58 0.97 7.64
N GLY A 57 -2.28 -0.32 7.84
CA GLY A 57 -1.77 -0.82 9.12
C GLY A 57 -0.37 -0.31 9.46
N THR A 58 0.54 -0.26 8.47
CA THR A 58 1.91 0.29 8.62
C THR A 58 1.89 1.78 9.00
N CYS A 59 0.88 2.51 8.52
CA CYS A 59 0.65 3.92 8.85
C CYS A 59 -0.04 4.12 10.23
N GLY A 60 -0.27 3.06 11.00
CA GLY A 60 -0.84 3.13 12.35
C GLY A 60 -2.37 3.08 12.43
N PHE A 61 -3.09 2.92 11.31
CA PHE A 61 -4.54 2.79 11.34
C PHE A 61 -4.95 1.37 11.77
N LYS A 62 -5.82 1.29 12.79
CA LYS A 62 -6.34 0.04 13.36
C LYS A 62 -7.87 -0.02 13.27
N GLY A 63 -8.42 -1.24 13.32
CA GLY A 63 -9.86 -1.50 13.33
C GLY A 63 -10.60 -0.90 12.12
N ARG A 64 -11.79 -0.34 12.36
CA ARG A 64 -12.66 0.26 11.32
C ARG A 64 -11.99 1.39 10.54
N ARG A 65 -11.06 2.14 11.16
CA ARG A 65 -10.37 3.27 10.53
C ARG A 65 -9.46 2.83 9.39
N ARG A 66 -9.01 1.57 9.36
CA ARG A 66 -8.09 1.02 8.35
C ARG A 66 -8.66 0.97 6.94
N GLY A 67 -9.98 0.80 6.79
CA GLY A 67 -10.66 0.75 5.49
C GLY A 67 -11.13 2.11 4.96
N THR A 68 -10.82 3.19 5.67
CA THR A 68 -11.29 4.54 5.30
C THR A 68 -10.50 5.11 4.12
N PRO A 69 -11.10 5.99 3.29
CA PRO A 69 -10.39 6.66 2.21
C PRO A 69 -9.24 7.53 2.71
N PHE A 70 -9.37 8.12 3.90
CA PHE A 70 -8.29 8.88 4.55
C PHE A 70 -7.06 7.99 4.83
N ALA A 71 -7.27 6.78 5.34
CA ALA A 71 -6.17 5.84 5.55
C ALA A 71 -5.48 5.47 4.22
N ALA A 72 -6.24 5.35 3.12
CA ALA A 72 -5.67 5.11 1.80
C ALA A 72 -4.80 6.28 1.31
N GLN A 73 -5.26 7.52 1.48
CA GLN A 73 -4.48 8.71 1.15
C GLN A 73 -3.14 8.75 1.92
N THR A 74 -3.17 8.55 3.23
CA THR A 74 -1.93 8.54 4.04
C THR A 74 -0.99 7.40 3.62
N THR A 75 -1.55 6.22 3.29
CA THR A 75 -0.76 5.06 2.85
C THR A 75 -0.05 5.33 1.53
N VAL A 76 -0.77 5.88 0.56
CA VAL A 76 -0.19 6.25 -0.75
C VAL A 76 0.86 7.35 -0.59
N GLY A 77 0.57 8.38 0.20
CA GLY A 77 1.52 9.46 0.46
C GLY A 77 2.83 8.94 1.06
N ASN A 78 2.75 8.03 2.03
CA ASN A 78 3.94 7.42 2.63
C ASN A 78 4.72 6.54 1.64
N ALA A 79 4.03 5.72 0.84
CA ALA A 79 4.68 4.88 -0.17
C ALA A 79 5.41 5.74 -1.24
N ILE A 80 4.74 6.76 -1.76
CA ILE A 80 5.29 7.64 -2.81
C ILE A 80 6.45 8.47 -2.28
N ARG A 81 6.30 9.08 -1.09
CA ARG A 81 7.35 9.91 -0.50
C ARG A 81 8.68 9.18 -0.41
N THR A 82 8.66 7.94 0.12
CA THR A 82 9.88 7.12 0.18
C THR A 82 10.52 6.86 -1.18
N VAL A 83 9.73 6.73 -2.24
CA VAL A 83 10.24 6.42 -3.58
C VAL A 83 10.76 7.65 -4.29
N VAL A 84 10.07 8.78 -4.15
CA VAL A 84 10.48 10.06 -4.73
C VAL A 84 11.79 10.50 -4.10
N ASP A 85 11.90 10.44 -2.77
CA ASP A 85 13.08 10.90 -2.02
C ASP A 85 14.31 10.00 -2.28
N HIS A 86 14.13 8.68 -2.40
CA HIS A 86 15.26 7.73 -2.47
C HIS A 86 15.59 7.21 -3.87
N GLN A 87 14.63 7.09 -4.79
CA GLN A 87 14.83 6.48 -6.12
C GLN A 87 14.55 7.41 -7.30
N GLY A 88 13.84 8.53 -7.10
CA GLY A 88 13.60 9.54 -8.14
C GLY A 88 12.63 9.11 -9.24
N LEU A 89 11.51 8.47 -8.86
CA LEU A 89 10.49 7.99 -9.81
C LEU A 89 9.73 9.16 -10.46
N LYS A 90 9.82 9.25 -11.80
CA LYS A 90 9.22 10.33 -12.59
C LYS A 90 7.91 9.92 -13.28
N CYS A 91 7.85 8.66 -13.75
CA CYS A 91 6.70 8.15 -14.47
C CYS A 91 6.21 6.84 -13.85
N ALA A 92 4.89 6.73 -13.64
CA ALA A 92 4.26 5.54 -13.09
C ALA A 92 3.12 5.01 -13.97
N LYS A 93 2.98 3.69 -13.99
CA LYS A 93 1.77 2.98 -14.39
C LYS A 93 0.99 2.63 -13.13
N VAL A 94 -0.33 2.81 -13.11
CA VAL A 94 -1.14 2.47 -11.93
C VAL A 94 -1.99 1.24 -12.23
N MET A 95 -1.87 0.22 -11.37
CA MET A 95 -2.66 -0.99 -11.42
C MET A 95 -3.48 -1.11 -10.14
N ILE A 96 -4.80 -1.15 -10.27
CA ILE A 96 -5.73 -1.18 -9.13
C ILE A 96 -6.37 -2.56 -9.06
N LYS A 97 -6.38 -3.15 -7.87
CA LYS A 97 -7.01 -4.45 -7.61
C LYS A 97 -8.05 -4.30 -6.50
N GLY A 98 -9.28 -4.67 -6.80
CA GLY A 98 -10.37 -4.80 -5.84
C GLY A 98 -11.33 -3.59 -5.80
N PRO A 99 -12.54 -3.80 -5.24
CA PRO A 99 -13.63 -2.81 -5.20
C PRO A 99 -13.59 -1.89 -3.97
N GLY A 100 -12.53 -1.91 -3.17
CA GLY A 100 -12.47 -1.21 -1.88
C GLY A 100 -12.62 0.31 -1.98
N ARG A 101 -13.15 0.92 -0.91
CA ARG A 101 -13.43 2.37 -0.78
C ARG A 101 -12.21 3.28 -0.96
N GLY A 102 -11.00 2.74 -0.79
CA GLY A 102 -9.76 3.49 -0.90
C GLY A 102 -9.25 3.71 -2.32
N ARG A 103 -9.96 3.21 -3.35
CA ARG A 103 -9.55 3.29 -4.76
C ARG A 103 -9.37 4.72 -5.26
N ASP A 104 -10.42 5.54 -5.15
CA ASP A 104 -10.40 6.90 -5.70
C ASP A 104 -9.52 7.83 -4.88
N ALA A 105 -9.52 7.65 -3.56
CA ALA A 105 -8.65 8.39 -2.65
C ALA A 105 -7.16 8.14 -2.98
N ALA A 106 -6.80 6.89 -3.28
CA ALA A 106 -5.46 6.54 -3.68
C ALA A 106 -5.05 7.20 -5.01
N LEU A 107 -5.92 7.13 -6.03
CA LEU A 107 -5.69 7.78 -7.33
C LEU A 107 -5.51 9.30 -7.20
N ARG A 108 -6.41 9.96 -6.46
CA ARG A 108 -6.31 11.41 -6.19
C ARG A 108 -4.99 11.77 -5.53
N THR A 109 -4.49 10.92 -4.64
CA THR A 109 -3.23 11.17 -3.93
C THR A 109 -2.02 11.00 -4.83
N ILE A 110 -2.03 9.99 -5.72
CA ILE A 110 -0.97 9.82 -6.74
C ILE A 110 -0.97 11.03 -7.69
N TYR A 111 -2.14 11.48 -8.15
CA TYR A 111 -2.23 12.65 -9.02
C TYR A 111 -1.65 13.90 -8.35
N LYS A 112 -1.98 14.14 -7.08
CA LYS A 112 -1.44 15.27 -6.29
C LYS A 112 0.07 15.18 -6.02
N SER A 113 0.66 13.98 -6.09
CA SER A 113 2.09 13.78 -5.82
C SER A 113 3.02 14.24 -6.95
N GLY A 114 2.48 14.64 -8.11
CA GLY A 114 3.27 15.17 -9.23
C GLY A 114 3.97 14.10 -10.08
N ILE A 115 3.70 12.82 -9.85
CA ILE A 115 4.21 11.74 -10.70
C ILE A 115 3.43 11.72 -12.02
N ARG A 116 4.13 11.65 -13.15
CA ARG A 116 3.49 11.53 -14.47
C ARG A 116 2.85 10.14 -14.61
N LEU A 117 1.52 10.13 -14.68
CA LEU A 117 0.73 8.92 -14.92
C LEU A 117 0.74 8.58 -16.41
N THR A 118 1.10 7.33 -16.73
CA THR A 118 1.07 6.83 -18.12
C THR A 118 -0.27 6.21 -18.47
N TYR A 119 -0.75 5.27 -17.65
CA TYR A 119 -2.12 4.76 -17.73
C TYR A 119 -2.57 4.24 -16.37
N ILE A 120 -3.89 4.13 -16.23
CA ILE A 120 -4.56 3.54 -15.08
C ILE A 120 -5.28 2.29 -15.58
N ARG A 121 -5.03 1.14 -14.95
CA ARG A 121 -5.67 -0.14 -15.31
C ARG A 121 -6.29 -0.78 -14.08
N ASP A 122 -7.51 -1.26 -14.23
CA ASP A 122 -8.12 -2.19 -13.28
C ASP A 122 -7.64 -3.62 -13.57
N VAL A 123 -7.12 -4.27 -12.54
CA VAL A 123 -6.64 -5.66 -12.56
C VAL A 123 -7.39 -6.50 -11.53
N THR A 124 -8.62 -6.10 -11.18
CA THR A 124 -9.52 -6.90 -10.34
C THR A 124 -9.82 -8.23 -11.04
N PRO A 125 -9.54 -9.37 -10.40
CA PRO A 125 -9.75 -10.67 -11.04
C PRO A 125 -11.25 -10.94 -11.21
N MET A 126 -11.68 -11.18 -12.45
CA MET A 126 -13.03 -11.63 -12.77
C MET A 126 -13.00 -13.16 -12.98
N PRO A 127 -13.64 -13.95 -12.10
CA PRO A 127 -13.65 -15.40 -12.24
C PRO A 127 -14.66 -15.83 -13.31
N HIS A 128 -14.26 -16.72 -14.22
CA HIS A 128 -15.16 -17.39 -15.17
C HIS A 128 -15.66 -18.71 -14.54
N ASN A 129 -16.67 -18.64 -13.69
CA ASN A 129 -17.27 -19.81 -12.99
C ASN A 129 -16.22 -20.74 -12.32
N GLY A 130 -15.42 -20.19 -11.41
CA GLY A 130 -14.37 -20.91 -10.66
C GLY A 130 -14.85 -21.49 -9.31
N CYS A 131 -14.01 -21.39 -8.27
CA CYS A 131 -14.34 -21.89 -6.93
C CYS A 131 -15.64 -21.28 -6.39
N ARG A 132 -16.48 -22.12 -5.74
CA ARG A 132 -17.73 -21.68 -5.11
C ARG A 132 -17.44 -20.59 -4.06
N PRO A 133 -18.09 -19.42 -4.13
CA PRO A 133 -17.94 -18.37 -3.12
C PRO A 133 -18.50 -18.83 -1.77
N PRO A 134 -18.01 -18.27 -0.64
CA PRO A 134 -18.51 -18.61 0.68
C PRO A 134 -20.01 -18.31 0.81
N LYS A 135 -20.71 -19.10 1.63
CA LYS A 135 -22.14 -18.92 1.90
C LYS A 135 -22.41 -17.49 2.38
N LYS A 136 -23.53 -16.91 1.94
CA LYS A 136 -23.97 -15.58 2.37
C LYS A 136 -24.04 -15.53 3.90
N ARG A 137 -23.40 -14.52 4.49
CA ARG A 137 -23.35 -14.32 5.95
C ARG A 137 -24.77 -14.01 6.46
N ARG A 138 -25.21 -14.72 7.49
CA ARG A 138 -26.46 -14.49 8.22
C ARG A 138 -26.10 -13.67 9.46
N VAL A 139 -26.39 -12.37 9.44
CA VAL A 139 -26.22 -11.45 10.58
C VAL A 139 -27.54 -10.76 10.79
#